data_AF-A0A451C8Z8-F1
#
_entry.id   AF-A0A451C8Z8-F1
#
_cell.length_a   1.000
_cell.length_b   1.000
_cell.length_c   1.000
_cell.angle_alpha   90.00
_cell.angle_beta   90.00
_cell.angle_gamma   90.00
#
_symmetry.space_group_name_H-M   'P 1'
#
loop_
_entity.id
_entity.type
_entity.pdbx_description
1 polymer ?
#
loop_
_entity_poly.entity_id
_entity_poly.type
_entity_poly.pdbx_seq_one_letter_code
_entity_poly.pdbx_strand_id
1 'polypeptide(L)'
;MTTITFDTLKFVQTLEQAGFDEKQAKGISTAFKEASGEANLATKGDIEDMEHHMQVEFMRVDSEMKLHRWMLTALLAINTAILLKLLF
;
A
#
# COMPACT_ATOMS: atom_id res chain seq x y z
N MET A 1 -14.18 2.85 5.37
CA MET A 1 -13.67 3.40 6.64
C MET A 1 -13.49 2.24 7.61
N THR A 2 -12.26 1.84 7.94
CA THR A 2 -12.08 0.94 9.09
C THR A 2 -12.31 1.77 10.33
N THR A 3 -13.37 1.44 11.05
CA THR A 3 -13.61 2.04 12.36
C THR A 3 -12.58 1.46 13.32
N ILE A 4 -11.61 2.28 13.73
CA ILE A 4 -10.74 1.93 14.85
C ILE A 4 -11.63 1.83 16.09
N THR A 5 -11.80 0.62 16.63
CA THR A 5 -12.64 0.41 17.81
C THR A 5 -11.89 0.90 19.05
N PHE A 6 -12.24 2.11 19.51
CA PHE A 6 -11.70 2.69 20.73
C PHE A 6 -12.62 2.39 21.93
N ASP A 7 -12.17 1.52 22.83
CA ASP A 7 -12.85 1.21 24.08
C ASP A 7 -12.66 2.36 25.08
N THR A 8 -13.63 3.27 25.07
CA THR A 8 -13.65 4.47 25.92
C THR A 8 -13.70 4.09 27.41
N LEU A 9 -14.36 2.99 27.77
CA LEU A 9 -14.52 2.59 29.17
C LEU A 9 -13.19 2.06 29.72
N LYS A 10 -12.54 1.14 29.00
CA LYS A 10 -11.24 0.59 29.38
C LYS A 10 -10.17 1.71 29.46
N PHE A 11 -10.22 2.67 28.55
CA PHE A 11 -9.30 3.80 28.54
C PHE A 11 -9.48 4.69 29.78
N VAL A 12 -10.71 5.08 30.12
CA VAL A 12 -11.02 5.86 31.34
C VAL A 12 -10.57 5.11 32.60
N GLN A 13 -10.90 3.82 32.72
CA GLN A 13 -10.48 3.00 33.87
C GLN A 13 -8.96 2.93 34.02
N THR A 14 -8.23 2.87 32.90
CA THR A 14 -6.76 2.85 32.91
C THR A 14 -6.20 4.18 33.44
N LEU A 15 -6.80 5.31 33.06
CA LEU A 15 -6.41 6.62 33.56
C LEU A 15 -6.75 6.80 35.05
N GLU A 16 -7.91 6.32 35.49
CA GLU A 16 -8.29 6.35 36.91
C GLU A 16 -7.32 5.51 37.76
N GLN A 17 -6.92 4.32 37.29
CA GLN A 17 -5.90 3.49 37.95
C GLN A 17 -4.52 4.15 37.99
N ALA A 18 -4.23 5.04 37.04
CA ALA A 18 -3.02 5.84 37.00
C ALA A 18 -3.09 7.10 37.89
N GLY A 19 -4.21 7.33 38.59
CA GLY A 19 -4.39 8.42 39.55
C GLY A 19 -5.04 9.69 38.97
N PHE A 20 -5.58 9.64 37.76
CA PHE A 20 -6.40 10.73 37.22
C PHE A 20 -7.79 10.72 37.86
N ASP A 21 -8.36 11.90 38.08
CA ASP A 21 -9.76 11.99 38.51
C ASP A 21 -10.71 11.63 37.36
N GLU A 22 -11.95 11.23 37.68
CA GLU A 22 -12.95 10.79 36.70
C GLU A 22 -13.19 11.85 35.60
N LYS A 23 -13.13 13.14 35.94
CA LYS A 23 -13.39 14.24 35.01
C LYS A 23 -12.23 14.40 34.03
N GLN A 24 -10.99 14.30 34.51
CA GLN A 24 -9.78 14.30 33.70
C GLN A 24 -9.74 13.07 32.80
N ALA A 25 -10.00 11.88 33.34
CA ALA A 25 -9.98 10.63 32.60
C ALA A 25 -10.99 10.64 31.44
N LYS A 26 -12.23 11.08 31.71
CA LYS A 26 -13.25 11.25 30.66
C LYS A 26 -12.86 12.31 29.63
N GLY A 27 -12.33 13.46 30.07
CA GLY A 27 -11.90 14.53 29.16
C GLY A 27 -10.81 14.08 28.19
N ILE A 28 -9.77 13.40 28.69
CA ILE A 28 -8.67 12.86 27.87
C ILE A 28 -9.20 11.78 26.92
N SER A 29 -10.08 10.90 27.41
CA SER A 29 -10.67 9.85 26.58
C SER A 29 -11.46 10.40 25.40
N THR A 30 -12.22 11.48 25.60
CA THR A 30 -13.00 12.11 24.53
C THR A 30 -12.08 12.80 23.52
N ALA A 31 -11.13 13.61 23.99
CA ALA A 31 -10.19 14.31 23.12
C ALA A 31 -9.35 13.34 22.28
N PHE A 32 -8.91 12.21 22.86
CA PHE A 32 -8.16 11.19 22.14
C PHE A 32 -9.01 10.48 21.09
N LYS A 33 -10.27 10.16 21.41
CA LYS A 33 -11.21 9.53 20.47
C LYS A 33 -11.49 10.43 19.27
N GLU A 34 -11.71 11.72 19.50
CA GLU A 34 -11.93 12.71 18.44
C GLU A 34 -10.68 12.85 17.56
N ALA A 35 -9.50 13.07 18.15
CA ALA A 35 -8.24 13.18 17.41
C ALA A 35 -7.91 11.91 16.60
N SER A 36 -8.21 10.72 17.15
CA SER A 36 -7.98 9.45 16.46
C SER A 36 -9.01 9.18 15.36
N GLY A 37 -10.23 9.71 15.49
CA GLY A 37 -11.29 9.58 14.49
C GLY A 37 -11.08 10.50 13.27
N GLU A 38 -10.39 11.62 13.45
CA GLU A 38 -10.01 12.53 12.35
C GLU A 38 -8.81 12.01 11.52
N ALA A 39 -8.08 11.02 12.04
CA ALA A 39 -6.97 10.41 11.31
C ALA A 39 -7.52 9.55 10.15
N ASN A 40 -7.41 10.06 8.93
CA ASN A 40 -7.83 9.36 7.71
C ASN A 40 -6.78 8.29 7.34
N LEU A 41 -6.78 7.20 8.10
CA LEU A 41 -5.81 6.12 7.97
C LEU A 41 -6.26 5.10 6.93
N ALA A 42 -5.34 4.70 6.05
CA ALA A 42 -5.57 3.61 5.10
C ALA A 42 -5.87 2.31 5.87
N THR A 43 -6.90 1.61 5.44
CA THR A 43 -7.26 0.32 6.04
C THR A 43 -6.27 -0.76 5.60
N LYS A 44 -6.18 -1.88 6.35
CA LYS A 44 -5.41 -3.04 5.89
C LYS A 44 -5.90 -3.53 4.52
N GLY A 45 -7.22 -3.50 4.30
CA GLY A 45 -7.82 -3.85 3.01
C GLY A 45 -7.38 -2.90 1.90
N ASP A 46 -7.30 -1.61 2.16
CA ASP A 46 -6.85 -0.62 1.16
C ASP A 46 -5.40 -0.88 0.74
N ILE A 47 -4.55 -1.30 1.69
CA ILE A 47 -3.15 -1.66 1.43
C ILE A 47 -3.07 -2.97 0.63
N GLU A 48 -3.84 -3.99 1.01
CA GLU A 48 -3.91 -5.27 0.29
C GLU A 48 -4.43 -5.09 -1.14
N ASP A 49 -5.46 -4.27 -1.34
CA ASP A 49 -6.00 -3.92 -2.65
C ASP A 49 -4.96 -3.18 -3.50
N MET A 50 -4.24 -2.22 -2.90
CA MET A 50 -3.16 -1.50 -3.57
C MET A 50 -2.01 -2.44 -3.97
N GLU A 51 -1.62 -3.36 -3.09
CA GLU A 51 -0.60 -4.37 -3.37
C GLU A 51 -1.02 -5.26 -4.55
N HIS A 52 -2.25 -5.74 -4.55
CA HIS A 52 -2.78 -6.56 -5.62
C HIS A 52 -2.80 -5.81 -6.95
N HIS A 53 -3.31 -4.56 -6.95
CA HIS A 53 -3.33 -3.72 -8.14
C HIS A 53 -1.92 -3.48 -8.70
N MET A 54 -0.95 -3.19 -7.84
CA MET A 54 0.44 -3.05 -8.25
C MET A 54 1.00 -4.33 -8.86
N GLN A 55 0.78 -5.50 -8.24
CA GLN A 55 1.25 -6.77 -8.78
C GLN A 55 0.70 -7.04 -10.19
N VAL A 56 -0.59 -6.77 -10.41
CA VAL A 56 -1.24 -6.93 -11.72
C VAL A 56 -0.62 -6.00 -12.76
N GLU A 57 -0.44 -4.72 -12.42
CA GLU A 57 0.19 -3.75 -13.32
C GLU A 57 1.65 -4.13 -13.65
N PHE A 58 2.42 -4.57 -12.66
CA PHE A 58 3.80 -5.04 -12.89
C PHE A 58 3.85 -6.29 -13.77
N MET A 59 2.94 -7.25 -13.58
CA MET A 59 2.85 -8.44 -14.44
C MET A 59 2.51 -8.07 -15.90
N ARG A 60 1.64 -7.08 -16.11
CA ARG A 60 1.31 -6.57 -17.45
C ARG A 60 2.54 -5.93 -18.10
N VAL A 61 3.21 -5.04 -17.38
CA VAL A 61 4.42 -4.37 -17.89
C VAL A 61 5.53 -5.37 -18.19
N ASP A 62 5.79 -6.35 -17.32
CA ASP A 62 6.81 -7.38 -17.57
C ASP A 62 6.49 -8.22 -18.82
N SER A 63 5.21 -8.56 -19.02
CA SER A 63 4.76 -9.30 -20.20
C SER A 63 4.99 -8.52 -21.49
N GLU A 64 4.61 -7.24 -21.53
CA GLU A 64 4.84 -6.36 -22.68
C GLU A 64 6.34 -6.17 -22.95
N MET A 65 7.13 -5.95 -21.89
CA MET A 65 8.58 -5.80 -21.99
C MET A 65 9.28 -7.06 -22.50
N LYS A 66 8.82 -8.24 -22.09
CA LYS A 66 9.36 -9.52 -22.56
C LYS A 66 9.09 -9.72 -24.05
N LEU A 67 7.89 -9.39 -24.53
CA LEU A 67 7.54 -9.45 -25.95
C LEU A 67 8.41 -8.47 -26.77
N HIS A 68 8.53 -7.22 -26.32
CA HIS A 68 9.40 -6.25 -26.98
C HIS A 68 10.87 -6.69 -27.01
N ARG A 69 11.39 -7.26 -25.92
CA ARG A 69 12.76 -7.81 -25.87
C ARG A 69 12.97 -8.89 -26.94
N TRP A 70 12.02 -9.81 -27.11
CA TRP A 70 12.10 -10.85 -28.13
C TRP A 70 12.01 -10.28 -29.55
N MET A 71 11.11 -9.33 -29.80
CA MET A 71 11.00 -8.67 -31.10
C MET A 71 12.30 -7.93 -31.47
N LEU A 72 12.87 -7.16 -30.54
CA LEU A 72 14.13 -6.44 -30.77
C LEU A 72 15.29 -7.39 -31.04
N THR A 73 15.37 -8.50 -30.30
CA THR A 73 16.40 -9.52 -30.51
C THR A 73 16.25 -10.19 -31.88
N ALA A 74 15.03 -10.53 -32.29
CA ALA A 74 14.75 -11.10 -33.61
C ALA A 74 15.10 -10.11 -34.73
N LEU A 75 14.72 -8.83 -34.60
CA LEU A 75 15.06 -7.79 -35.57
C LEU A 75 16.58 -7.60 -35.67
N LEU A 76 17.31 -7.60 -34.56
CA LEU A 76 18.76 -7.51 -34.54
C LEU A 76 19.40 -8.72 -35.25
N ALA A 77 18.90 -9.94 -34.99
CA ALA A 77 19.37 -11.15 -35.64
C ALA A 77 19.14 -11.12 -37.16
N ILE A 78 17.98 -10.63 -37.61
CA ILE A 78 17.69 -10.48 -39.04
C ILE A 78 18.65 -9.48 -39.69
N ASN A 79 18.84 -8.30 -39.09
CA ASN A 79 19.74 -7.27 -39.63
C ASN A 79 21.20 -7.76 -39.69
N THR A 80 21.67 -8.45 -38.64
CA THR A 80 23.03 -9.01 -38.61
C THR A 80 23.23 -10.09 -39.68
N ALA A 81 22.26 -10.96 -39.92
CA ALA A 81 22.32 -11.95 -41.00
C ALA A 81 22.38 -11.30 -42.39
N ILE A 82 21.61 -10.24 -42.63
CA ILE A 82 21.64 -9.48 -43.89
C ILE A 82 23.02 -8.84 -44.08
N LEU A 83 23.57 -8.20 -43.05
CA LEU A 83 24.91 -7.58 -43.10
C LEU A 83 26.00 -8.60 -43.42
N LEU A 84 25.95 -9.80 -42.81
CA LEU A 84 26.92 -10.87 -43.11
C LEU A 84 26.83 -11.32 -44.57
N LYS A 85 25.62 -11.48 -45.12
CA LYS A 85 25.40 -11.87 -46.53
C LYS A 85 25.84 -10.77 -47.53
N LEU A 86 25.91 -9.51 -47.11
CA LEU A 86 26.39 -8.41 -47.95
C LEU A 86 27.92 -8.27 -47.91
N LEU A 87 28.56 -8.70 -46.82
CA LEU A 87 30.02 -8.59 -46.63
C LEU A 87 30.81 -9.80 -47.14
N PHE A 88 30.17 -10.98 -47.24
CA PHE A 88 30.74 -12.24 -47.73
C PHE A 88 29.93 -12.78 -48.90
#